data_AF-W1IZW7-F1
#
_entry.id   AF-W1IZW7-F1
#
_cell.length_a   1.000
_cell.length_b   1.000
_cell.length_c   1.000
_cell.angle_alpha   90.00
_cell.angle_beta   90.00
_cell.angle_gamma   90.00
#
_symmetry.space_group_name_H-M   'P 1'
#
loop_
_entity.id
_entity.type
_entity.pdbx_description
1 polymer ?
#
loop_
_entity_poly.entity_id
_entity_poly.type
_entity_poly.pdbx_seq_one_letter_code
_entity_poly.pdbx_strand_id
1 'polypeptide(L)'
;MKKFNVLIATLSALGFMAQAHAAVGFGQSQQYTTPHIEVGPTLPGANPHGGQQIEPGIGVSSVYNGKIVGFAGLTRMAPADSNGIHNISMAGKPGSHGGMGVFNFSKVASDDVYFGEWSETGKASDNTHTVYYAGKDITTNIPTDGTATYTVTGINKYSGDNALSGTFIADFGDKTLIGSMENTVMAIDVAANIGADAKFEGTAMTGDLIGETTGHFFGDGASSLAGYATFEDDSSKNTAFGGSKQ
;
A
#
# COMPACT_ATOMS: atom_id res chain seq x y z
N MET A 1 -12.00 9.09 -74.42
CA MET A 1 -12.11 8.08 -73.34
C MET A 1 -11.43 8.66 -72.11
N LYS A 2 -12.20 8.99 -71.06
CA LYS A 2 -11.71 9.70 -69.86
C LYS A 2 -10.96 8.73 -68.94
N LYS A 3 -9.76 9.10 -68.52
CA LYS A 3 -8.93 8.37 -67.56
C LYS A 3 -9.47 8.62 -66.14
N PHE A 4 -9.88 7.57 -65.44
CA PHE A 4 -10.22 7.64 -64.02
C PHE A 4 -8.94 7.43 -63.19
N ASN A 5 -8.53 8.45 -62.45
CA ASN A 5 -7.51 8.32 -61.41
C ASN A 5 -8.22 7.85 -60.13
N VAL A 6 -7.92 6.63 -59.69
CA VAL A 6 -8.40 6.11 -58.40
C VAL A 6 -7.44 6.59 -57.32
N LEU A 7 -7.90 7.50 -56.49
CA LEU A 7 -7.21 7.94 -55.28
C LEU A 7 -7.52 6.93 -54.17
N ILE A 8 -6.56 6.09 -53.79
CA ILE A 8 -6.68 5.22 -52.62
C ILE A 8 -6.39 6.08 -51.38
N ALA A 9 -7.45 6.49 -50.68
CA ALA A 9 -7.34 7.07 -49.36
C ALA A 9 -7.12 5.94 -48.35
N THR A 10 -5.89 5.75 -47.89
CA THR A 10 -5.58 4.94 -46.72
C THR A 10 -6.18 5.60 -45.49
N LEU A 11 -7.27 5.03 -44.99
CA LEU A 11 -7.88 5.39 -43.72
C LEU A 11 -7.00 4.82 -42.60
N SER A 12 -6.09 5.65 -42.06
CA SER A 12 -5.36 5.35 -40.84
C SER A 12 -6.35 5.32 -39.68
N ALA A 13 -6.74 4.12 -39.27
CA ALA A 13 -7.45 3.93 -38.02
C ALA A 13 -6.49 4.28 -36.88
N LEU A 14 -6.61 5.48 -36.30
CA LEU A 14 -6.09 5.75 -34.97
C LEU A 14 -6.88 4.86 -34.01
N GLY A 15 -6.29 3.72 -33.65
CA GLY A 15 -6.79 2.92 -32.54
C GLY A 15 -6.77 3.78 -31.29
N PHE A 16 -7.96 4.17 -30.82
CA PHE A 16 -8.12 4.64 -29.46
C PHE A 16 -7.78 3.44 -28.56
N MET A 17 -6.53 3.34 -28.11
CA MET A 17 -6.24 2.53 -26.93
C MET A 17 -6.99 3.20 -25.79
N ALA A 18 -8.12 2.60 -25.38
CA ALA A 18 -8.69 2.91 -24.09
C ALA A 18 -7.58 2.68 -23.07
N GLN A 19 -7.03 3.74 -22.51
CA GLN A 19 -6.16 3.63 -21.35
C GLN A 19 -7.06 3.04 -20.25
N ALA A 20 -6.96 1.74 -20.02
CA ALA A 20 -7.47 1.16 -18.80
C ALA A 20 -6.77 1.94 -17.68
N HIS A 21 -7.53 2.75 -16.93
CA HIS A 21 -7.00 3.35 -15.72
C HIS A 21 -6.49 2.20 -14.85
N ALA A 22 -5.20 2.22 -14.52
CA ALA A 22 -4.63 1.14 -13.74
C ALA A 22 -5.32 1.10 -12.37
N ALA A 23 -5.67 -0.10 -11.92
CA ALA A 23 -6.42 -0.29 -10.70
C ALA A 23 -5.58 0.11 -9.48
N VAL A 24 -6.26 0.64 -8.44
CA VAL A 24 -5.67 0.82 -7.11
C VAL A 24 -5.81 -0.50 -6.36
N GLY A 25 -4.69 -1.06 -5.89
CA GLY A 25 -4.65 -2.22 -5.01
C GLY A 25 -4.52 -1.78 -3.57
N PHE A 26 -5.31 -2.35 -2.67
CA PHE A 26 -5.34 -1.91 -1.28
C PHE A 26 -5.81 -3.01 -0.34
N GLY A 27 -5.50 -2.85 0.94
CA GLY A 27 -6.01 -3.69 2.02
C GLY A 27 -5.78 -3.05 3.37
N GLN A 28 -6.55 -3.49 4.36
CA GLN A 28 -6.40 -3.09 5.76
C GLN A 28 -6.78 -4.24 6.68
N SER A 29 -6.11 -4.34 7.83
CA SER A 29 -6.26 -5.48 8.74
C SER A 29 -7.61 -5.54 9.45
N GLN A 30 -8.30 -4.41 9.61
CA GLN A 30 -9.59 -4.37 10.30
C GLN A 30 -10.44 -3.14 9.96
N GLN A 31 -11.75 -3.25 10.23
CA GLN A 31 -12.76 -2.17 10.17
C GLN A 31 -13.78 -2.25 11.33
N TYR A 32 -13.58 -3.13 12.31
CA TYR A 32 -14.62 -3.44 13.31
C TYR A 32 -14.69 -2.45 14.48
N THR A 33 -13.74 -1.51 14.60
CA THR A 33 -13.75 -0.48 15.65
C THR A 33 -14.53 0.76 15.24
N THR A 34 -14.88 1.60 16.21
CA THR A 34 -15.41 2.95 15.98
C THR A 34 -14.62 3.93 16.84
N PRO A 35 -13.85 4.86 16.24
CA PRO A 35 -13.61 5.01 14.80
C PRO A 35 -12.75 3.87 14.20
N HIS A 36 -12.75 3.81 12.87
CA HIS A 36 -11.85 3.03 12.02
C HIS A 36 -11.43 3.83 10.77
N ILE A 37 -10.38 3.39 10.08
CA ILE A 37 -9.96 3.92 8.77
C ILE A 37 -10.67 3.21 7.61
N GLU A 38 -10.74 3.90 6.48
CA GLU A 38 -11.08 3.32 5.17
C GLU A 38 -9.94 3.58 4.20
N VAL A 39 -9.46 2.55 3.53
CA VAL A 39 -8.36 2.61 2.57
C VAL A 39 -8.88 2.22 1.19
N GLY A 40 -8.47 2.96 0.15
CA GLY A 40 -8.96 2.70 -1.20
C GLY A 40 -8.71 3.86 -2.18
N PRO A 41 -9.32 3.82 -3.37
CA PRO A 41 -9.19 4.88 -4.36
C PRO A 41 -9.91 6.16 -3.92
N THR A 42 -9.31 7.32 -4.19
CA THR A 42 -9.96 8.62 -4.02
C THR A 42 -11.19 8.75 -4.93
N LEU A 43 -12.24 9.36 -4.40
CA LEU A 43 -13.47 9.65 -5.16
C LEU A 43 -13.30 10.91 -6.04
N PRO A 44 -14.02 10.99 -7.18
CA PRO A 44 -14.09 12.21 -7.99
C PRO A 44 -14.54 13.43 -7.18
N GLY A 45 -13.77 14.52 -7.28
CA GLY A 45 -14.09 15.82 -6.69
C GLY A 45 -12.86 16.57 -6.20
N ALA A 46 -12.98 17.89 -6.02
CA ALA A 46 -11.90 18.68 -5.43
C ALA A 46 -11.64 18.23 -3.98
N ASN A 47 -10.41 17.79 -3.72
CA ASN A 47 -9.95 17.45 -2.38
C ASN A 47 -9.06 18.59 -1.86
N PRO A 48 -9.42 19.24 -0.73
CA PRO A 48 -8.60 20.30 -0.13
C PRO A 48 -7.22 19.81 0.32
N HIS A 49 -7.05 18.49 0.50
CA HIS A 49 -5.77 17.86 0.83
C HIS A 49 -4.96 17.45 -0.40
N GLY A 50 -5.47 17.74 -1.60
CA GLY A 50 -4.89 17.31 -2.86
C GLY A 50 -5.13 15.83 -3.15
N GLY A 51 -4.53 15.38 -4.26
CA GLY A 51 -4.73 14.06 -4.83
C GLY A 51 -5.65 14.12 -6.05
N GLN A 52 -5.27 13.42 -7.11
CA GLN A 52 -6.10 13.23 -8.30
C GLN A 52 -7.21 12.21 -8.04
N GLN A 53 -8.12 12.09 -8.99
CA GLN A 53 -9.14 11.03 -8.98
C GLN A 53 -8.48 9.65 -9.17
N ILE A 54 -8.99 8.63 -8.46
CA ILE A 54 -8.51 7.23 -8.57
C ILE A 54 -7.04 7.09 -8.13
N GLU A 55 -6.64 7.79 -7.08
CA GLU A 55 -5.35 7.62 -6.42
C GLU A 55 -5.48 6.79 -5.14
N PRO A 56 -4.44 6.08 -4.70
CA PRO A 56 -4.43 5.45 -3.38
C PRO A 56 -4.61 6.50 -2.29
N GLY A 57 -5.52 6.21 -1.37
CA GLY A 57 -5.87 7.13 -0.30
C GLY A 57 -6.37 6.43 0.97
N ILE A 58 -6.63 7.28 1.97
CA ILE A 58 -7.11 6.89 3.28
C ILE A 58 -8.12 7.91 3.81
N GLY A 59 -9.12 7.44 4.56
CA GLY A 59 -10.08 8.25 5.31
C GLY A 59 -10.27 7.70 6.73
N VAL A 60 -10.90 8.49 7.61
CA VAL A 60 -11.31 8.03 8.95
C VAL A 60 -12.81 8.20 9.06
N SER A 61 -13.51 7.14 9.48
CA SER A 61 -14.97 7.12 9.62
C SER A 61 -15.53 8.29 10.44
N SER A 62 -14.81 8.77 11.45
CA SER A 62 -15.19 9.92 12.28
C SER A 62 -15.00 11.29 11.62
N VAL A 63 -14.29 11.37 10.49
CA VAL A 63 -13.92 12.63 9.82
C VAL A 63 -14.58 12.69 8.46
N TYR A 64 -15.48 13.65 8.28
CA TYR A 64 -16.24 13.86 7.04
C TYR A 64 -16.85 12.56 6.46
N ASN A 65 -17.39 11.71 7.33
CA ASN A 65 -17.98 10.40 6.99
C ASN A 65 -17.03 9.49 6.20
N GLY A 66 -15.76 9.37 6.62
CA GLY A 66 -14.82 8.43 6.00
C GLY A 66 -14.25 8.89 4.66
N LYS A 67 -14.47 10.15 4.25
CA LYS A 67 -14.03 10.64 2.93
C LYS A 67 -12.53 10.37 2.72
N ILE A 68 -12.23 9.52 1.74
CA ILE A 68 -10.88 9.11 1.37
C ILE A 68 -10.12 10.27 0.70
N VAL A 69 -8.93 10.57 1.22
CA VAL A 69 -8.00 11.57 0.68
C VAL A 69 -6.71 10.90 0.20
N GLY A 70 -6.10 11.44 -0.87
CA GLY A 70 -4.94 10.79 -1.52
C GLY A 70 -3.65 10.95 -0.71
N PHE A 71 -2.87 9.87 -0.60
CA PHE A 71 -1.61 9.88 0.15
C PHE A 71 -0.58 10.87 -0.44
N ALA A 72 -0.55 11.05 -1.76
CA ALA A 72 0.32 12.04 -2.41
C ALA A 72 0.11 13.47 -1.89
N GLY A 73 -1.11 13.79 -1.45
CA GLY A 73 -1.42 15.02 -0.76
C GLY A 73 -0.86 15.08 0.65
N LEU A 74 -1.06 14.01 1.41
CA LEU A 74 -0.66 13.88 2.81
C LEU A 74 0.87 13.94 2.99
N THR A 75 1.65 13.36 2.08
CA THR A 75 3.12 13.43 2.13
C THR A 75 3.68 14.85 2.02
N ARG A 76 2.94 15.78 1.41
CA ARG A 76 3.32 17.21 1.37
C ARG A 76 3.00 17.94 2.67
N MET A 77 2.06 17.41 3.46
CA MET A 77 1.60 18.02 4.70
C MET A 77 2.38 17.53 5.93
N ALA A 78 2.84 16.28 5.88
CA ALA A 78 3.69 15.68 6.90
C ALA A 78 5.01 15.26 6.25
N PRO A 79 6.11 15.99 6.44
CA PRO A 79 7.42 15.54 6.00
C PRO A 79 7.78 14.18 6.60
N ALA A 80 8.50 13.37 5.83
CA ALA A 80 9.02 12.09 6.32
C ALA A 80 10.19 12.32 7.29
N ASP A 81 10.34 11.41 8.25
CA ASP A 81 11.54 11.32 9.09
C ASP A 81 12.73 10.66 8.35
N SER A 82 13.81 10.38 9.09
CA SER A 82 15.02 9.74 8.53
C SER A 82 14.80 8.29 8.05
N ASN A 83 13.72 7.64 8.48
CA ASN A 83 13.31 6.31 8.01
C ASN A 83 12.33 6.38 6.84
N GLY A 84 12.04 7.59 6.33
CA GLY A 84 11.06 7.76 5.26
C GLY A 84 9.61 7.60 5.74
N ILE A 85 9.35 7.69 7.04
CA ILE A 85 8.01 7.52 7.62
C ILE A 85 7.41 8.89 7.93
N HIS A 86 6.21 9.12 7.40
CA HIS A 86 5.38 10.29 7.63
C HIS A 86 4.52 10.08 8.87
N ASN A 87 4.49 11.08 9.76
CA ASN A 87 3.63 11.08 10.93
C ASN A 87 2.55 12.17 10.84
N ILE A 88 1.29 11.78 11.03
CA ILE A 88 0.18 12.71 11.22
C ILE A 88 -0.49 12.37 12.55
N SER A 89 -0.53 13.30 13.49
CA SER A 89 -1.14 13.09 14.81
C SER A 89 -2.14 14.19 15.16
N MET A 90 -3.41 13.78 15.26
CA MET A 90 -4.55 14.61 15.70
C MET A 90 -5.27 14.03 16.93
N ALA A 91 -4.71 12.99 17.55
CA ALA A 91 -5.23 12.43 18.79
C ALA A 91 -5.32 13.50 19.90
N GLY A 92 -6.49 13.65 20.50
CA GLY A 92 -6.75 14.62 21.57
C GLY A 92 -6.65 16.11 21.16
N LYS A 93 -6.45 16.43 19.88
CA LYS A 93 -6.35 17.81 19.39
C LYS A 93 -7.74 18.36 19.02
N PRO A 94 -8.03 19.65 19.27
CA PRO A 94 -9.27 20.27 18.80
C PRO A 94 -9.23 20.57 17.29
N GLY A 95 -10.39 20.83 16.70
CA GLY A 95 -10.52 21.28 15.29
C GLY A 95 -11.27 20.28 14.40
N SER A 96 -11.37 20.60 13.11
CA SER A 96 -12.15 19.81 12.14
C SER A 96 -11.62 18.40 11.86
N HIS A 97 -10.36 18.15 12.18
CA HIS A 97 -9.71 16.83 12.14
C HIS A 97 -9.34 16.33 13.54
N GLY A 98 -9.90 16.96 14.59
CA GLY A 98 -9.63 16.59 15.96
C GLY A 98 -10.10 15.17 16.25
N GLY A 99 -9.27 14.36 16.91
CA GLY A 99 -9.61 12.97 17.21
C GLY A 99 -9.53 12.02 16.01
N MET A 100 -8.94 12.44 14.88
CA MET A 100 -8.70 11.56 13.72
C MET A 100 -7.64 10.47 13.99
N GLY A 101 -6.97 10.53 15.13
CA GLY A 101 -5.96 9.58 15.55
C GLY A 101 -4.56 9.89 15.05
N VAL A 102 -3.75 8.84 14.97
CA VAL A 102 -2.32 8.88 14.66
C VAL A 102 -2.05 7.95 13.50
N PHE A 103 -1.37 8.48 12.49
CA PHE A 103 -0.94 7.76 11.29
C PHE A 103 0.58 7.73 11.28
N ASN A 104 1.14 6.56 10.99
CA ASN A 104 2.52 6.39 10.56
C ASN A 104 2.48 5.67 9.21
N PHE A 105 2.96 6.29 8.15
CA PHE A 105 2.94 5.68 6.82
C PHE A 105 4.15 6.07 6.00
N SER A 106 4.51 5.26 5.01
CA SER A 106 5.62 5.52 4.11
C SER A 106 5.19 5.37 2.65
N LYS A 107 6.01 5.92 1.75
CA LYS A 107 5.88 5.79 0.30
C LYS A 107 7.00 4.85 -0.19
N VAL A 108 6.67 3.87 -1.03
CA VAL A 108 7.66 2.97 -1.63
C VAL A 108 8.39 3.69 -2.75
N ALA A 109 9.60 4.17 -2.45
CA ALA A 109 10.48 4.87 -3.40
C ALA A 109 9.72 5.96 -4.21
N SER A 110 9.85 5.95 -5.54
CA SER A 110 9.13 6.88 -6.43
C SER A 110 7.68 6.48 -6.71
N ASP A 111 7.32 5.23 -6.47
CA ASP A 111 6.03 4.66 -6.87
C ASP A 111 4.91 5.18 -5.98
N ASP A 112 3.72 5.45 -6.54
CA ASP A 112 2.54 5.85 -5.77
C ASP A 112 1.94 4.63 -5.04
N VAL A 113 2.75 4.03 -4.18
CA VAL A 113 2.47 2.87 -3.34
C VAL A 113 2.80 3.23 -1.90
N TYR A 114 1.83 3.03 -1.03
CA TYR A 114 1.86 3.48 0.36
C TYR A 114 1.49 2.35 1.29
N PHE A 115 2.09 2.34 2.47
CA PHE A 115 1.81 1.38 3.52
C PHE A 115 1.99 2.06 4.87
N GLY A 116 1.30 1.55 5.89
CA GLY A 116 1.38 2.17 7.20
C GLY A 116 0.42 1.58 8.22
N GLU A 117 0.32 2.30 9.31
CA GLU A 117 -0.56 1.99 10.42
C GLU A 117 -1.36 3.21 10.85
N TRP A 118 -2.46 2.93 11.55
CA TRP A 118 -3.30 3.92 12.19
C TRP A 118 -3.77 3.41 13.55
N SER A 119 -3.95 4.32 14.50
CA SER A 119 -4.73 4.08 15.73
C SER A 119 -5.36 5.38 16.21
N GLU A 120 -6.49 5.31 16.90
CA GLU A 120 -7.22 6.47 17.41
C GLU A 120 -6.39 7.29 18.42
N THR A 121 -5.57 6.64 19.22
CA THR A 121 -4.83 7.28 20.32
C THR A 121 -3.33 7.33 20.12
N GLY A 122 -2.78 6.53 19.20
CA GLY A 122 -1.33 6.36 19.03
C GLY A 122 -0.67 5.52 20.13
N LYS A 123 -1.44 4.94 21.06
CA LYS A 123 -0.91 4.14 22.15
C LYS A 123 -0.72 2.70 21.71
N ALA A 124 0.33 2.04 22.21
CA ALA A 124 0.57 0.64 21.92
C ALA A 124 -0.57 -0.30 22.36
N SER A 125 -1.36 0.06 23.37
CA SER A 125 -2.51 -0.76 23.83
C SER A 125 -3.81 -0.49 23.09
N ASP A 126 -3.79 0.36 22.05
CA ASP A 126 -4.99 0.78 21.34
C ASP A 126 -5.50 -0.34 20.43
N ASN A 127 -6.74 -0.80 20.67
CA ASN A 127 -7.36 -1.87 19.90
C ASN A 127 -7.82 -1.43 18.50
N THR A 128 -7.79 -0.13 18.20
CA THR A 128 -8.02 0.42 16.86
C THR A 128 -6.80 0.28 15.94
N HIS A 129 -5.66 -0.23 16.45
CA HIS A 129 -4.45 -0.42 15.67
C HIS A 129 -4.73 -1.20 14.39
N THR A 130 -4.57 -0.53 13.25
CA THR A 130 -4.88 -1.05 11.93
C THR A 130 -3.65 -0.88 11.05
N VAL A 131 -3.22 -1.95 10.40
CA VAL A 131 -2.16 -1.92 9.38
C VAL A 131 -2.78 -1.98 7.99
N TYR A 132 -2.17 -1.30 7.03
CA TYR A 132 -2.75 -1.14 5.70
C TYR A 132 -1.70 -0.91 4.61
N TYR A 133 -2.15 -1.06 3.37
CA TYR A 133 -1.46 -0.56 2.17
C TYR A 133 -2.46 -0.07 1.13
N ALA A 134 -2.01 0.83 0.27
CA ALA A 134 -2.70 1.25 -0.93
C ALA A 134 -1.68 1.67 -1.99
N GLY A 135 -1.80 1.14 -3.20
CA GLY A 135 -0.91 1.48 -4.30
C GLY A 135 -1.66 1.66 -5.60
N LYS A 136 -1.15 2.56 -6.41
CA LYS A 136 -1.56 2.73 -7.81
C LYS A 136 -0.86 1.68 -8.66
N ASP A 137 -1.46 1.39 -9.81
CA ASP A 137 -0.86 0.57 -10.85
C ASP A 137 -0.55 -0.85 -10.36
N ILE A 138 -1.58 -1.60 -9.90
CA ILE A 138 -1.44 -3.05 -9.67
C ILE A 138 -0.78 -3.67 -10.91
N THR A 139 0.25 -4.50 -10.70
CA THR A 139 0.98 -5.15 -11.79
C THR A 139 0.01 -5.95 -12.66
N THR A 140 -0.18 -5.53 -13.91
CA THR A 140 -1.12 -6.21 -14.83
C THR A 140 -0.51 -7.43 -15.50
N ASN A 141 0.82 -7.47 -15.63
CA ASN A 141 1.57 -8.57 -16.23
C ASN A 141 2.63 -9.03 -15.23
N ILE A 142 2.22 -9.88 -14.27
CA ILE A 142 3.18 -10.49 -13.34
C ILE A 142 4.19 -11.31 -14.15
N PRO A 143 5.51 -11.23 -13.87
CA PRO A 143 6.47 -12.12 -14.50
C PRO A 143 6.09 -13.59 -14.25
N THR A 144 6.46 -14.47 -15.17
CA THR A 144 6.14 -15.91 -15.09
C THR A 144 7.37 -16.78 -14.90
N ASP A 145 8.55 -16.17 -14.83
CA ASP A 145 9.85 -16.80 -14.64
C ASP A 145 10.82 -15.82 -13.97
N GLY A 146 11.95 -16.36 -13.51
CA GLY A 146 13.00 -15.60 -12.85
C GLY A 146 12.66 -15.17 -11.42
N THR A 147 13.61 -14.48 -10.82
CA THR A 147 13.52 -14.01 -9.43
C THR A 147 13.71 -12.50 -9.34
N ALA A 148 13.19 -11.90 -8.27
CA ALA A 148 13.40 -10.50 -7.94
C ALA A 148 13.60 -10.33 -6.43
N THR A 149 14.59 -9.51 -6.07
CA THR A 149 14.87 -9.14 -4.68
C THR A 149 14.28 -7.75 -4.40
N TYR A 150 13.57 -7.62 -3.28
CA TYR A 150 12.98 -6.38 -2.82
C TYR A 150 13.60 -5.97 -1.50
N THR A 151 14.07 -4.73 -1.40
CA THR A 151 14.39 -4.14 -0.09
C THR A 151 13.10 -3.66 0.55
N VAL A 152 12.82 -4.14 1.76
CA VAL A 152 11.53 -3.94 2.44
C VAL A 152 11.72 -3.16 3.73
N THR A 153 10.78 -2.26 4.00
CA THR A 153 10.61 -1.59 5.30
C THR A 153 9.28 -1.99 5.91
N GLY A 154 9.27 -2.25 7.21
CA GLY A 154 8.08 -2.58 7.99
C GLY A 154 7.76 -1.53 9.07
N ILE A 155 6.47 -1.32 9.31
CA ILE A 155 5.93 -0.36 10.29
C ILE A 155 5.05 -1.12 11.28
N ASN A 156 5.44 -1.09 12.55
CA ASN A 156 4.69 -1.61 13.68
C ASN A 156 4.88 -0.70 14.89
N LYS A 157 3.78 -0.16 15.42
CA LYS A 157 3.71 0.71 16.60
C LYS A 157 4.85 1.72 16.62
N TYR A 158 4.95 2.45 15.53
CA TYR A 158 6.14 3.19 15.18
C TYR A 158 6.38 4.33 16.16
N SER A 159 7.60 4.38 16.69
CA SER A 159 8.06 5.31 17.72
C SER A 159 9.17 6.23 17.25
N GLY A 160 9.57 6.14 15.98
CA GLY A 160 10.67 6.91 15.38
C GLY A 160 11.96 6.11 15.15
N ASP A 161 12.20 5.06 15.94
CA ASP A 161 13.49 4.32 15.94
C ASP A 161 13.33 2.81 15.77
N ASN A 162 12.12 2.32 15.50
CA ASN A 162 11.77 0.90 15.48
C ASN A 162 11.23 0.41 14.12
N ALA A 163 11.51 1.12 13.03
CA ALA A 163 11.22 0.61 11.69
C ALA A 163 11.89 -0.76 11.51
N LEU A 164 11.18 -1.71 10.91
CA LEU A 164 11.76 -2.99 10.50
C LEU A 164 12.40 -2.83 9.13
N SER A 165 13.47 -3.56 8.88
CA SER A 165 14.14 -3.59 7.59
C SER A 165 14.43 -5.03 7.18
N GLY A 166 14.42 -5.31 5.89
CA GLY A 166 14.67 -6.66 5.41
C GLY A 166 14.66 -6.81 3.90
N THR A 167 14.50 -8.05 3.48
CA THR A 167 14.54 -8.42 2.07
C THR A 167 13.54 -9.52 1.79
N PHE A 168 12.71 -9.34 0.77
CA PHE A 168 11.88 -10.40 0.20
C PHE A 168 12.39 -10.79 -1.19
N ILE A 169 12.25 -12.07 -1.51
CA ILE A 169 12.61 -12.65 -2.79
C ILE A 169 11.33 -13.21 -3.39
N ALA A 170 10.92 -12.65 -4.52
CA ALA A 170 9.90 -13.25 -5.38
C ALA A 170 10.58 -14.24 -6.32
N ASP A 171 10.11 -15.47 -6.36
CA ASP A 171 10.34 -16.41 -7.46
C ASP A 171 9.05 -16.49 -8.27
N PHE A 172 9.07 -15.95 -9.48
CA PHE A 172 7.89 -15.87 -10.32
C PHE A 172 7.61 -17.17 -11.09
N GLY A 173 8.64 -18.01 -11.27
CA GLY A 173 8.48 -19.35 -11.84
C GLY A 173 7.79 -20.29 -10.85
N ASP A 174 8.27 -20.27 -9.60
CA ASP A 174 7.72 -21.08 -8.50
C ASP A 174 6.50 -20.41 -7.84
N LYS A 175 6.21 -19.16 -8.19
CA LYS A 175 5.11 -18.34 -7.65
C LYS A 175 5.17 -18.20 -6.13
N THR A 176 6.36 -17.91 -5.60
CA THR A 176 6.57 -17.72 -4.16
C THR A 176 7.15 -16.35 -3.86
N LEU A 177 6.80 -15.81 -2.69
CA LEU A 177 7.41 -14.63 -2.10
C LEU A 177 7.86 -15.00 -0.70
N ILE A 178 9.16 -15.02 -0.47
CA ILE A 178 9.75 -15.41 0.82
C ILE A 178 10.73 -14.37 1.31
N GLY A 179 10.87 -14.24 2.62
CA GLY A 179 11.92 -13.43 3.22
C GLY A 179 11.57 -12.98 4.62
N SER A 180 12.31 -12.01 5.13
CA SER A 180 12.11 -11.53 6.49
C SER A 180 12.38 -10.04 6.60
N MET A 181 11.85 -9.45 7.67
CA MET A 181 12.14 -8.08 8.10
C MET A 181 12.26 -8.04 9.61
N GLU A 182 13.21 -7.27 10.12
CA GLU A 182 13.49 -7.23 11.55
C GLU A 182 13.95 -5.85 12.04
N ASN A 183 13.86 -5.67 13.35
CA ASN A 183 14.57 -4.67 14.12
C ASN A 183 15.14 -5.35 15.38
N THR A 184 15.66 -4.58 16.34
CA THR A 184 16.28 -5.13 17.56
C THR A 184 15.32 -5.85 18.51
N VAL A 185 14.00 -5.75 18.30
CA VAL A 185 12.94 -6.25 19.20
C VAL A 185 12.08 -7.32 18.55
N MET A 186 11.95 -7.32 17.22
CA MET A 186 11.02 -8.17 16.49
C MET A 186 11.60 -8.56 15.13
N ALA A 187 11.42 -9.82 14.77
CA ALA A 187 11.66 -10.35 13.43
C ALA A 187 10.37 -10.98 12.91
N ILE A 188 10.05 -10.72 11.66
CA ILE A 188 8.90 -11.29 10.96
C ILE A 188 9.39 -12.01 9.71
N ASP A 189 9.12 -13.30 9.63
CA ASP A 189 9.29 -14.10 8.43
C ASP A 189 8.00 -14.12 7.61
N VAL A 190 8.12 -14.09 6.29
CA VAL A 190 7.03 -14.12 5.32
C VAL A 190 7.26 -15.27 4.35
N ALA A 191 6.22 -16.06 4.12
CA ALA A 191 6.15 -17.07 3.07
C ALA A 191 4.77 -17.04 2.42
N ALA A 192 4.69 -16.57 1.18
CA ALA A 192 3.45 -16.36 0.45
C ALA A 192 3.49 -16.96 -0.96
N ASN A 193 2.30 -17.28 -1.48
CA ASN A 193 2.10 -17.64 -2.87
C ASN A 193 1.76 -16.40 -3.69
N ILE A 194 2.24 -16.33 -4.93
CA ILE A 194 1.97 -15.26 -5.88
C ILE A 194 0.80 -15.65 -6.79
N GLY A 195 -0.26 -14.85 -6.77
CA GLY A 195 -1.42 -14.95 -7.64
C GLY A 195 -1.21 -14.30 -9.01
N ALA A 196 -1.99 -14.74 -10.00
CA ALA A 196 -1.96 -14.18 -11.36
C ALA A 196 -2.53 -12.75 -11.43
N ASP A 197 -3.30 -12.34 -10.43
CA ASP A 197 -3.85 -11.00 -10.20
C ASP A 197 -2.86 -10.07 -9.47
N ALA A 198 -1.58 -10.48 -9.40
CA ALA A 198 -0.52 -9.80 -8.67
C ALA A 198 -0.76 -9.67 -7.15
N LYS A 199 -1.76 -10.35 -6.60
CA LYS A 199 -1.91 -10.52 -5.15
C LYS A 199 -0.89 -11.54 -4.66
N PHE A 200 -0.43 -11.39 -3.42
CA PHE A 200 0.22 -12.46 -2.68
C PHE A 200 -0.48 -12.69 -1.35
N GLU A 201 -0.49 -13.94 -0.91
CA GLU A 201 -1.07 -14.35 0.37
C GLU A 201 -0.37 -15.60 0.91
N GLY A 202 -0.26 -15.69 2.24
CA GLY A 202 0.35 -16.83 2.90
C GLY A 202 0.56 -16.60 4.39
N THR A 203 1.66 -17.16 4.91
CA THR A 203 1.96 -17.18 6.34
C THR A 203 2.97 -16.11 6.71
N ALA A 204 2.74 -15.49 7.87
CA ALA A 204 3.74 -14.69 8.58
C ALA A 204 4.12 -15.39 9.90
N MET A 205 5.36 -15.27 10.35
CA MET A 205 5.80 -15.80 11.64
C MET A 205 6.60 -14.78 12.42
N THR A 206 6.39 -14.71 13.74
CA THR A 206 7.21 -13.91 14.67
C THR A 206 7.41 -14.68 15.97
N GLY A 207 8.61 -15.23 16.18
CA GLY A 207 8.82 -16.21 17.24
C GLY A 207 7.91 -17.44 17.03
N ASP A 208 7.14 -17.82 18.05
CA ASP A 208 6.20 -18.95 17.98
C ASP A 208 4.82 -18.56 17.44
N LEU A 209 4.57 -17.25 17.18
CA LEU A 209 3.30 -16.78 16.65
C LEU A 209 3.23 -17.04 15.14
N ILE A 210 2.15 -17.71 14.73
CA ILE A 210 1.81 -17.94 13.33
C ILE A 210 0.68 -16.97 12.97
N GLY A 211 0.87 -16.25 11.88
CA GLY A 211 -0.08 -15.28 11.36
C GLY A 211 -0.25 -15.42 9.85
N GLU A 212 -0.90 -14.43 9.28
CA GLU A 212 -1.19 -14.34 7.85
C GLU A 212 -0.48 -13.12 7.26
N THR A 213 -0.13 -13.21 5.99
CA THR A 213 0.40 -12.09 5.21
C THR A 213 -0.40 -11.94 3.93
N THR A 214 -0.66 -10.70 3.52
CA THR A 214 -1.29 -10.42 2.24
C THR A 214 -0.85 -9.07 1.68
N GLY A 215 -0.86 -8.94 0.36
CA GLY A 215 -0.54 -7.70 -0.33
C GLY A 215 -0.63 -7.82 -1.85
N HIS A 216 -0.09 -6.83 -2.54
CA HIS A 216 -0.01 -6.81 -4.00
C HIS A 216 1.38 -6.39 -4.49
N PHE A 217 1.72 -6.84 -5.70
CA PHE A 217 2.76 -6.23 -6.51
C PHE A 217 2.18 -5.05 -7.31
N PHE A 218 3.01 -4.04 -7.50
CA PHE A 218 2.69 -2.81 -8.20
C PHE A 218 3.76 -2.48 -9.25
N GLY A 219 3.38 -1.63 -10.20
CA GLY A 219 4.23 -1.13 -11.26
C GLY A 219 4.53 -2.17 -12.35
N ASP A 220 5.21 -1.70 -13.39
CA ASP A 220 5.59 -2.57 -14.51
C ASP A 220 6.63 -3.61 -14.06
N GLY A 221 6.44 -4.87 -14.46
CA GLY A 221 7.31 -5.98 -14.07
C GLY A 221 7.44 -6.19 -12.56
N ALA A 222 6.41 -5.80 -11.79
CA ALA A 222 6.40 -5.84 -10.32
C ALA A 222 7.57 -5.04 -9.71
N SER A 223 7.72 -3.77 -10.08
CA SER A 223 8.80 -2.90 -9.58
C SER A 223 8.72 -2.64 -8.07
N SER A 224 7.54 -2.78 -7.48
CA SER A 224 7.33 -2.64 -6.04
C SER A 224 6.29 -3.62 -5.50
N LEU A 225 6.25 -3.73 -4.18
CA LEU A 225 5.23 -4.47 -3.44
C LEU A 225 4.82 -3.71 -2.18
N ALA A 226 3.60 -3.95 -1.72
CA ALA A 226 3.15 -3.54 -0.39
C ALA A 226 2.10 -4.52 0.16
N GLY A 227 2.06 -4.64 1.48
CA GLY A 227 1.22 -5.60 2.17
C GLY A 227 1.22 -5.37 3.68
N TYR A 228 0.66 -6.33 4.41
CA TYR A 228 0.76 -6.41 5.85
C TYR A 228 0.76 -7.86 6.33
N ALA A 229 1.33 -8.05 7.53
CA ALA A 229 1.24 -9.27 8.32
C ALA A 229 0.31 -9.03 9.51
N THR A 230 -0.55 -10.02 9.82
CA THR A 230 -1.46 -10.01 10.96
C THR A 230 -1.33 -11.26 11.80
N PHE A 231 -1.43 -11.10 13.12
CA PHE A 231 -1.32 -12.18 14.10
C PHE A 231 -2.54 -12.13 15.01
N GLU A 232 -3.49 -13.06 14.84
CA GLU A 232 -4.76 -13.06 15.59
C GLU A 232 -4.54 -13.19 17.10
N ASP A 233 -3.64 -14.09 17.50
CA ASP A 233 -3.29 -14.34 18.90
C ASP A 233 -2.56 -13.16 19.56
N ASP A 234 -1.94 -12.27 18.78
CA ASP A 234 -1.30 -11.05 19.28
C ASP A 234 -1.26 -9.95 18.22
N SER A 235 -2.38 -9.22 18.08
CA SER A 235 -2.47 -8.08 17.16
C SER A 235 -1.45 -6.97 17.43
N SER A 236 -0.75 -6.99 18.57
CA SER A 236 0.36 -6.07 18.83
C SER A 236 1.51 -6.20 17.83
N LYS A 237 1.58 -7.34 17.14
CA LYS A 237 2.60 -7.70 16.15
C LYS A 237 2.18 -7.39 14.71
N ASN A 238 0.96 -6.92 14.49
CA ASN A 238 0.48 -6.55 13.15
C ASN A 238 1.41 -5.51 12.54
N THR A 239 1.90 -5.77 11.33
CA THR A 239 2.96 -4.97 10.71
C THR A 239 2.64 -4.71 9.25
N ALA A 240 2.55 -3.43 8.85
CA ALA A 240 2.50 -3.06 7.43
C ALA A 240 3.90 -3.07 6.83
N PHE A 241 4.02 -3.36 5.54
CA PHE A 241 5.30 -3.32 4.86
C PHE A 241 5.17 -2.88 3.40
N GLY A 242 6.27 -2.35 2.87
CA GLY A 242 6.43 -2.02 1.46
C GLY A 242 7.89 -2.10 1.04
N GLY A 243 8.11 -2.40 -0.24
CA GLY A 243 9.46 -2.60 -0.75
C GLY A 243 9.60 -2.36 -2.24
N SER A 244 10.80 -1.93 -2.63
CA SER A 244 11.18 -1.68 -4.02
C SER A 244 12.13 -2.77 -4.51
N LYS A 245 11.92 -3.20 -5.74
CA LYS A 245 12.81 -4.12 -6.45
C LYS A 245 14.20 -3.50 -6.59
N GLN A 246 15.24 -4.31 -6.39
CA GLN A 246 16.65 -3.93 -6.55
C GLN A 246 17.10 -3.91 -8.02
#